data_AF-A0A1G0CB77-F1
#
_entry.id   AF-A0A1G0CB77-F1
#
_cell.length_a   1.000
_cell.length_b   1.000
_cell.length_c   1.000
_cell.angle_alpha   90.00
_cell.angle_beta   90.00
_cell.angle_gamma   90.00
#
_symmetry.space_group_name_H-M   'P 1'
#
loop_
_entity.id
_entity.type
_entity.pdbx_description
1 polymer ?
#
loop_
_entity_poly.entity_id
_entity_poly.type
_entity_poly.pdbx_seq_one_letter_code
_entity_poly.pdbx_strand_id
1 'polypeptide(L)'
;MIGQKHIFKNIPNSMNDTDILMHLQGEKVNWEYVQTLKESTQFKDEVLSGWLNVSVKTFRSYKKPDQEIDINIKEHVLLLLSLVQHGKKIFRSMEKFGEWLNSENFYFNKKAPIDYLKTITGIRFIDDRLTAMEYGDNV
;
A
#
# COMPACT_ATOMS: atom_id res chain seq x y z
N MET A 1 1.29 -17.81 -10.54
CA MET A 1 1.29 -16.44 -11.09
C MET A 1 -0.09 -15.93 -11.58
N ILE A 2 -1.19 -16.71 -11.51
CA ILE A 2 -2.55 -16.23 -11.81
C ILE A 2 -3.20 -15.55 -10.59
N GLY A 3 -2.88 -16.01 -9.38
CA GLY A 3 -3.43 -15.49 -8.11
C GLY A 3 -3.10 -14.02 -7.83
N GLN A 4 -1.84 -13.59 -7.98
CA GLN A 4 -1.41 -12.21 -7.64
C GLN A 4 -2.09 -11.14 -8.50
N LYS A 5 -2.14 -11.36 -9.83
CA LYS A 5 -2.82 -10.45 -10.76
C LYS A 5 -4.33 -10.40 -10.49
N HIS A 6 -4.91 -11.46 -9.95
CA HIS A 6 -6.31 -11.52 -9.55
C HIS A 6 -6.55 -10.76 -8.24
N ILE A 7 -5.69 -10.94 -7.23
CA ILE A 7 -5.77 -10.19 -5.96
C ILE A 7 -5.74 -8.70 -6.24
N PHE A 8 -4.69 -8.20 -6.91
CA PHE A 8 -4.53 -6.76 -7.14
C PHE A 8 -5.75 -6.14 -7.83
N LYS A 9 -6.31 -6.81 -8.85
CA LYS A 9 -7.49 -6.33 -9.59
C LYS A 9 -8.75 -6.23 -8.73
N ASN A 10 -8.85 -7.02 -7.66
CA ASN A 10 -10.04 -7.10 -6.81
C ASN A 10 -9.91 -6.25 -5.53
N ILE A 11 -8.73 -5.72 -5.21
CA ILE A 11 -8.57 -4.72 -4.16
C ILE A 11 -9.21 -3.41 -4.64
N PRO A 12 -10.26 -2.86 -4.01
CA PRO A 12 -10.76 -1.54 -4.40
C PRO A 12 -9.70 -0.44 -4.19
N ASN A 13 -9.82 0.67 -4.93
CA ASN A 13 -8.95 1.84 -4.78
C ASN A 13 -9.32 2.73 -3.59
N SER A 14 -10.35 2.38 -2.84
CA SER A 14 -10.70 2.96 -1.54
C SER A 14 -11.32 1.84 -0.71
N MET A 15 -10.86 1.68 0.54
CA MET A 15 -11.45 0.73 1.48
C MET A 15 -11.93 1.49 2.71
N ASN A 16 -13.19 1.29 3.06
CA ASN A 16 -13.67 1.72 4.37
C ASN A 16 -13.26 0.69 5.45
N ASP A 17 -13.46 1.05 6.71
CA ASP A 17 -13.07 0.22 7.84
C ASP A 17 -13.83 -1.11 7.88
N THR A 18 -15.09 -1.14 7.44
CA THR A 18 -15.88 -2.37 7.35
C THR A 18 -15.28 -3.34 6.34
N ASP A 19 -14.89 -2.86 5.16
CA ASP A 19 -14.26 -3.70 4.12
C ASP A 19 -12.96 -4.32 4.64
N ILE A 20 -12.13 -3.53 5.31
CA ILE A 20 -10.86 -3.99 5.89
C ILE A 20 -11.12 -5.07 6.94
N LEU A 21 -12.02 -4.81 7.89
CA LEU A 21 -12.37 -5.77 8.95
C LEU A 21 -12.90 -7.09 8.37
N MET A 22 -13.74 -7.04 7.33
CA MET A 22 -14.24 -8.24 6.66
C MET A 22 -13.11 -9.05 5.99
N HIS A 23 -12.12 -8.39 5.39
CA HIS A 23 -10.96 -9.09 4.81
C HIS A 23 -10.08 -9.74 5.89
N LEU A 24 -9.89 -9.06 7.03
CA LEU A 24 -9.09 -9.56 8.14
C LEU A 24 -9.76 -10.74 8.87
N GLN A 25 -11.06 -10.63 9.17
CA GLN A 25 -11.83 -11.68 9.85
C GLN A 25 -11.94 -12.97 9.03
N GLY A 26 -11.98 -12.85 7.69
CA GLY A 26 -12.00 -14.02 6.81
C GLY A 26 -10.64 -14.70 6.62
N GLU A 27 -9.58 -14.24 7.29
CA GLU A 27 -8.19 -14.71 7.17
C GLU A 27 -7.65 -14.80 5.72
N LYS A 28 -8.28 -14.09 4.78
CA LYS A 28 -7.93 -14.16 3.34
C LYS A 28 -6.57 -13.55 3.03
N VAL A 29 -6.08 -12.67 3.89
CA VAL A 29 -4.81 -11.96 3.70
C VAL A 29 -3.66 -12.85 4.13
N ASN A 30 -2.87 -13.30 3.16
CA ASN A 30 -1.75 -14.20 3.33
C ASN A 30 -0.51 -13.68 2.56
N TRP A 31 0.51 -14.52 2.41
CA TRP A 31 1.74 -14.19 1.70
C TRP A 31 1.53 -13.70 0.24
N GLU A 32 0.46 -14.13 -0.43
CA GLU A 32 0.16 -13.71 -1.79
C GLU A 32 -0.16 -12.21 -1.87
N TYR A 33 -0.72 -11.61 -0.83
CA TYR A 33 -0.99 -10.18 -0.75
C TYR A 33 0.31 -9.38 -0.62
N VAL A 34 1.25 -9.87 0.19
CA VAL A 34 2.58 -9.26 0.35
C VAL A 34 3.37 -9.33 -0.96
N GLN A 35 3.30 -10.47 -1.65
CA GLN A 35 3.90 -10.62 -2.97
C GLN A 35 3.20 -9.71 -4.00
N THR A 36 1.88 -9.60 -3.94
CA THR A 36 1.11 -8.68 -4.80
C THR A 36 1.53 -7.22 -4.58
N LEU A 37 1.78 -6.80 -3.34
CA LEU A 37 2.29 -5.45 -3.04
C LEU A 37 3.67 -5.23 -3.69
N LYS A 38 4.54 -6.23 -3.62
CA LYS A 38 5.86 -6.17 -4.27
C LYS A 38 5.77 -6.08 -5.79
N GLU A 39 4.87 -6.84 -6.40
CA GLU A 39 4.72 -6.92 -7.87
C GLU A 39 3.93 -5.76 -8.47
N SER A 40 3.05 -5.13 -7.67
CA SER A 40 2.25 -3.97 -8.10
C SER A 40 3.01 -2.64 -8.06
N THR A 41 4.24 -2.63 -7.53
CA THR A 41 5.06 -1.43 -7.37
C THR A 41 6.46 -1.60 -7.97
N GLN A 42 7.15 -0.48 -8.22
CA GLN A 42 8.54 -0.48 -8.67
C GLN A 42 9.57 -0.47 -7.52
N PHE A 43 9.10 -0.49 -6.27
CA PHE A 43 9.95 -0.29 -5.09
C PHE A 43 10.70 -1.56 -4.71
N LYS A 44 11.94 -1.40 -4.23
CA LYS A 44 12.78 -2.50 -3.75
C LYS A 44 12.31 -3.02 -2.38
N ASP A 45 12.74 -4.21 -2.00
CA ASP A 45 12.38 -4.84 -0.73
C ASP A 45 12.75 -3.95 0.46
N GLU A 46 13.85 -3.21 0.37
CA GLU A 46 14.32 -2.29 1.40
C GLU A 46 13.28 -1.18 1.68
N VAL A 47 12.73 -0.59 0.63
CA VAL A 47 11.70 0.46 0.73
C VAL A 47 10.39 -0.11 1.26
N LEU A 48 9.91 -1.21 0.68
CA LEU A 48 8.64 -1.83 1.09
C LEU A 48 8.68 -2.37 2.53
N SER A 49 9.82 -2.87 2.99
CA SER A 49 9.99 -3.26 4.39
C SER A 49 9.90 -2.06 5.34
N GLY A 50 10.38 -0.89 4.90
CA GLY A 50 10.24 0.37 5.62
C GLY A 50 8.77 0.82 5.74
N TRP A 51 7.98 0.65 4.67
CA TRP A 51 6.54 0.93 4.70
C TRP A 51 5.83 0.07 5.74
N LEU A 52 6.18 -1.22 5.81
CA LEU A 52 5.58 -2.15 6.77
C LEU A 52 6.19 -2.08 8.18
N ASN A 53 7.16 -1.19 8.43
CA ASN A 53 7.90 -1.11 9.69
C ASN A 53 8.50 -2.46 10.15
N VAL A 54 9.06 -3.22 9.21
CA VAL A 54 9.72 -4.51 9.50
C VAL A 54 11.11 -4.56 8.90
N SER A 55 11.92 -5.52 9.35
CA SER A 55 13.22 -5.75 8.72
C SER A 55 13.05 -6.30 7.28
N VAL A 56 14.03 -6.05 6.42
CA VAL A 56 14.07 -6.63 5.05
C VAL A 56 13.97 -8.17 5.10
N LYS A 57 14.60 -8.80 6.10
CA LYS A 57 14.53 -10.25 6.32
C LYS A 57 13.09 -10.69 6.62
N THR A 58 12.40 -9.98 7.50
CA THR A 58 10.99 -10.25 7.86
C THR A 58 10.08 -10.07 6.64
N PHE A 59 10.24 -8.97 5.89
CA PHE A 59 9.49 -8.75 4.66
C PHE A 59 9.68 -9.88 3.63
N ARG A 60 10.92 -10.32 3.43
CA ARG A 60 11.22 -11.47 2.56
C ARG A 60 10.61 -12.78 3.07
N SER A 61 10.44 -12.94 4.39
CA SER A 61 9.76 -14.10 4.98
C SER A 61 8.27 -14.08 4.68
N TYR A 62 7.60 -12.93 4.85
CA TYR A 62 6.16 -12.79 4.60
C TYR A 62 5.74 -13.00 3.14
N LYS A 63 6.68 -13.02 2.19
CA LYS A 63 6.43 -13.36 0.78
C LYS A 63 6.47 -14.88 0.50
N LYS A 64 6.72 -15.72 1.52
CA LYS A 64 6.81 -17.17 1.36
C LYS A 64 5.53 -17.86 1.83
N PRO A 65 5.15 -19.00 1.21
CA PRO A 65 4.10 -19.86 1.72
C PRO A 65 4.30 -20.25 3.18
N ASP A 66 3.21 -20.57 3.88
CA ASP A 66 3.16 -21.09 5.26
C ASP A 66 3.70 -20.16 6.35
N GLN A 67 4.17 -18.97 6.00
CA GLN A 67 4.58 -17.96 6.96
C GLN A 67 3.35 -17.30 7.59
N GLU A 68 3.26 -17.36 8.93
CA GLU A 68 2.28 -16.60 9.68
C GLU A 68 2.61 -15.09 9.62
N ILE A 69 1.57 -14.29 9.38
CA ILE A 69 1.64 -12.84 9.26
C ILE A 69 0.74 -12.26 10.34
N ASP A 70 1.29 -11.36 11.16
CA ASP A 70 0.51 -10.69 12.20
C ASP A 70 -0.65 -9.89 11.59
N ILE A 71 -1.78 -9.85 12.31
CA ILE A 71 -2.98 -9.15 11.87
C ILE A 71 -2.73 -7.68 11.52
N ASN A 72 -1.85 -7.01 12.27
CA ASN A 72 -1.45 -5.61 12.01
C ASN A 72 -0.75 -5.47 10.66
N ILE A 73 0.10 -6.43 10.29
CA ILE A 73 0.78 -6.43 8.99
C ILE A 73 -0.20 -6.75 7.87
N LYS A 74 -1.16 -7.66 8.10
CA LYS A 74 -2.25 -7.94 7.13
C LYS A 74 -3.06 -6.67 6.82
N GLU A 75 -3.45 -5.92 7.85
CA GLU A 75 -4.16 -4.64 7.70
C GLU A 75 -3.32 -3.62 6.90
N HIS A 76 -2.06 -3.48 7.27
CA HIS A 76 -1.12 -2.57 6.63
C HIS A 76 -0.94 -2.87 5.14
N VAL A 77 -0.80 -4.15 4.79
CA VAL A 77 -0.67 -4.60 3.39
C VAL A 77 -1.94 -4.32 2.59
N LEU A 78 -3.13 -4.56 3.16
CA LEU A 78 -4.40 -4.25 2.49
C LEU A 78 -4.51 -2.76 2.15
N LEU A 79 -4.23 -1.90 3.11
CA LEU A 79 -4.29 -0.46 2.93
C LEU A 79 -3.24 0.03 1.92
N LEU A 80 -2.03 -0.50 1.95
CA LEU A 80 -1.01 -0.17 0.94
C LEU A 80 -1.43 -0.61 -0.47
N LEU A 81 -2.04 -1.79 -0.62
CA LEU A 81 -2.56 -2.24 -1.91
C LEU A 81 -3.67 -1.33 -2.43
N SER A 82 -4.60 -0.90 -1.55
CA SER A 82 -5.64 0.08 -1.88
C SER A 82 -5.03 1.41 -2.31
N LEU A 83 -4.04 1.92 -1.57
CA LEU A 83 -3.33 3.15 -1.91
C LEU A 83 -2.63 3.05 -3.28
N VAL A 84 -1.99 1.92 -3.57
CA VAL A 84 -1.33 1.69 -4.87
C VAL A 84 -2.35 1.65 -6.01
N GLN A 85 -3.52 1.03 -5.81
CA GLN A 85 -4.64 1.08 -6.77
C GLN A 85 -5.12 2.51 -7.00
N HIS A 86 -5.28 3.29 -5.93
CA HIS A 86 -5.70 4.68 -5.99
C HIS A 86 -4.69 5.55 -6.73
N GLY A 87 -3.42 5.53 -6.32
CA GLY A 87 -2.37 6.29 -6.97
C GLY A 87 -2.25 5.96 -8.46
N LYS A 88 -2.34 4.67 -8.82
CA LYS A 88 -2.35 4.26 -10.23
C LYS A 88 -3.55 4.82 -11.00
N LYS A 89 -4.73 4.93 -10.39
CA LYS A 89 -5.93 5.56 -10.99
C LYS A 89 -5.70 7.06 -11.24
N ILE A 90 -5.14 7.79 -10.27
CA ILE A 90 -4.88 9.24 -10.38
C ILE A 90 -3.82 9.52 -11.45
N PHE A 91 -2.64 8.93 -11.26
CA PHE A 91 -1.45 9.26 -12.07
C PHE A 91 -1.42 8.55 -13.41
N ARG A 92 -2.30 7.55 -13.63
CA ARG A 92 -2.37 6.68 -14.82
C ARG A 92 -1.06 5.95 -15.15
N SER A 93 -0.07 6.04 -14.28
CA SER A 93 1.25 5.41 -14.38
C SER A 93 1.77 5.13 -12.99
N MET A 94 2.27 3.91 -12.81
CA MET A 94 2.87 3.51 -11.54
C MET A 94 4.23 4.18 -11.32
N GLU A 95 4.93 4.54 -12.41
CA GLU A 95 6.18 5.30 -12.36
C GLU A 95 5.93 6.71 -11.84
N LYS A 96 4.94 7.44 -12.40
CA LYS A 96 4.57 8.79 -11.96
C LYS A 96 4.07 8.83 -10.52
N PHE A 97 3.27 7.84 -10.12
CA PHE A 97 2.86 7.73 -8.72
C PHE A 97 4.08 7.46 -7.82
N GLY A 98 5.02 6.63 -8.26
CA GLY A 98 6.29 6.41 -7.56
C GLY A 98 7.13 7.69 -7.43
N GLU A 99 7.24 8.50 -8.48
CA GLU A 99 7.91 9.81 -8.44
C GLU A 99 7.24 10.74 -7.43
N TRP A 100 5.92 10.84 -7.47
CA TRP A 100 5.16 11.65 -6.51
C TRP A 100 5.38 11.19 -5.07
N LEU A 101 5.37 9.88 -4.80
CA LEU A 101 5.63 9.34 -3.48
C LEU A 101 7.00 9.75 -2.92
N ASN A 102 8.02 9.93 -3.76
CA ASN A 102 9.38 10.31 -3.35
C ASN A 102 9.64 11.81 -3.43
N SER A 103 8.69 12.60 -3.93
CA SER A 103 8.87 14.05 -4.09
C SER A 103 8.50 14.76 -2.80
N GLU A 104 9.40 15.60 -2.30
CA GLU A 104 9.07 16.51 -1.20
C GLU A 104 7.88 17.38 -1.60
N ASN A 105 6.96 17.57 -0.66
CA ASN A 105 5.76 18.36 -0.91
C ASN A 105 5.59 19.42 0.17
N PHE A 106 5.32 20.65 -0.27
CA PHE A 106 5.04 21.78 0.61
C PHE A 106 3.87 21.50 1.56
N TYR A 107 2.79 20.89 1.07
CA TYR A 107 1.61 20.54 1.86
C TYR A 107 1.85 19.39 2.84
N PHE A 108 2.97 18.67 2.72
CA PHE A 108 3.39 17.62 3.65
C PHE A 108 4.54 18.06 4.55
N ASN A 109 4.60 19.35 4.91
CA ASN A 109 5.66 19.93 5.74
C ASN A 109 7.07 19.65 5.18
N LYS A 110 7.21 19.72 3.85
CA LYS A 110 8.45 19.40 3.10
C LYS A 110 8.93 17.96 3.28
N LYS A 111 8.04 17.04 3.62
CA LYS A 111 8.32 15.60 3.60
C LYS A 111 7.77 14.97 2.33
N ALA A 112 8.32 13.83 1.95
CA ALA A 112 7.78 13.05 0.85
C ALA A 112 6.59 12.21 1.34
N PRO A 113 5.54 11.98 0.52
CA PRO A 113 4.42 11.11 0.89
C PRO A 113 4.84 9.75 1.43
N ILE A 114 5.92 9.18 0.89
CA ILE A 114 6.45 7.88 1.27
C ILE A 114 6.83 7.78 2.76
N ASP A 115 7.18 8.91 3.38
CA ASP A 115 7.59 8.98 4.79
C ASP A 115 6.43 8.71 5.76
N TYR A 116 5.19 8.83 5.28
CA TYR A 116 3.98 8.62 6.09
C TYR A 116 3.51 7.16 6.06
N LEU A 117 3.99 6.35 5.11
CA LEU A 117 3.44 5.01 4.84
C LEU A 117 3.75 3.97 5.91
N LYS A 118 4.56 4.33 6.91
CA LYS A 118 4.95 3.49 8.04
C LYS A 118 3.81 3.17 9.02
N THR A 119 2.71 3.91 8.97
CA THR A 119 1.60 3.78 9.90
C THR A 119 0.26 3.73 9.16
N ILE A 120 -0.73 3.06 9.74
CA ILE A 120 -2.10 3.02 9.21
C ILE A 120 -2.67 4.43 9.01
N THR A 121 -2.54 5.30 10.01
CA THR A 121 -3.02 6.68 9.94
C THR A 121 -2.30 7.47 8.85
N GLY A 122 -1.00 7.26 8.66
CA GLY A 122 -0.24 7.92 7.61
C GLY A 122 -0.63 7.45 6.20
N ILE A 123 -0.94 6.17 6.01
CA ILE A 123 -1.47 5.68 4.73
C ILE A 123 -2.80 6.35 4.40
N ARG A 124 -3.73 6.40 5.38
CA ARG A 124 -5.03 7.07 5.20
C ARG A 124 -4.86 8.55 4.89
N PHE A 125 -3.94 9.21 5.59
CA PHE A 125 -3.62 10.60 5.30
C PHE A 125 -3.18 10.80 3.84
N ILE A 126 -2.33 9.93 3.29
CA ILE A 126 -1.92 10.02 1.87
C ILE A 126 -3.08 9.68 0.93
N ASP A 127 -3.91 8.70 1.26
CA ASP A 127 -5.10 8.34 0.47
C ASP A 127 -6.14 9.49 0.41
N ASP A 128 -6.32 10.20 1.51
CA ASP A 128 -7.16 11.41 1.58
C ASP A 128 -6.60 12.52 0.68
N ARG A 129 -5.27 12.60 0.51
CA ARG A 129 -4.65 13.56 -0.42
C ARG A 129 -4.85 13.14 -1.86
N LEU A 130 -4.73 11.86 -2.18
CA LEU A 130 -5.10 11.35 -3.51
C LEU A 130 -6.57 11.65 -3.84
N THR A 131 -7.46 11.47 -2.86
CA THR A 131 -8.88 11.82 -2.99
C THR A 131 -9.05 13.32 -3.28
N ALA A 132 -8.36 14.19 -2.55
CA ALA A 132 -8.41 15.64 -2.79
C ALA A 132 -7.95 16.00 -4.22
N MET A 133 -6.91 15.34 -4.73
CA MET A 133 -6.48 15.51 -6.14
C MET A 133 -7.57 15.10 -7.14
N GLU A 134 -8.39 14.09 -6.85
CA GLU A 134 -9.53 13.71 -7.72
C GLU A 134 -10.53 14.86 -7.88
N TYR A 135 -10.71 15.67 -6.82
CA TYR A 135 -11.60 16.82 -6.81
C TYR A 135 -10.93 18.12 -7.26
N GLY A 136 -9.66 18.07 -7.68
CA GLY A 136 -8.93 19.21 -8.25
C GLY A 136 -8.17 20.06 -7.22
N ASP A 137 -8.01 19.57 -5.99
CA ASP A 137 -7.18 20.26 -5.00
C ASP A 137 -5.69 20.14 -5.33
N ASN A 138 -4.96 21.21 -5.03
CA ASN A 138 -3.50 21.20 -5.02
C ASN A 138 -3.02 20.72 -3.66
N VAL A 139 -2.44 19.52 -3.62
CA VAL A 139 -1.94 18.86 -2.42
C VAL A 139 -0.57 18.25 -2.63
#